data_AF-A0A944DFL2-F1
#
_entry.id   AF-A0A944DFL2-F1
#
_cell.length_a   1.000
_cell.length_b   1.000
_cell.length_c   1.000
_cell.angle_alpha   90.00
_cell.angle_beta   90.00
_cell.angle_gamma   90.00
#
_symmetry.space_group_name_H-M   'P 1'
#
loop_
_entity.id
_entity.type
_entity.pdbx_description
1 polymer ?
#
loop_
_entity_poly.entity_id
_entity_poly.type
_entity_poly.pdbx_seq_one_letter_code
_entity_poly.pdbx_strand_id
1 'polypeptide(L)'
;MPRTESPSLTKVKPPRQPTISHHFISEDDLEKLPVRKQPPELLAALEGLSEGSIEERVAKLRKKVVEDLVYVRGGSFMRGDFARLMGVDGVTRMTYNEDDKEVREITLSDFWISRYKTTYAEFDVFTDATGRKRTGMEYEGSGRNPFIPAGTYWQDAKDYCQWLGKLTGYPFDLPTEAQWEYAARSRGQFFMIATDDGTIAYGRNIPYAAQAKKLSPTSGFMSPYPVGMFPANPLGLHDMSYNGKEWVNDWYSEDAYANADKRDPEGPESGTEKVIRSWNYGDSLKIGVNVWRRKGLPVPMRESIPDENGNTTMVPSAAAFSPSVRCVINNH
;
A
#
# COMPACT_ATOMS: atom_id res chain seq x y z
N MET A 1 9.77 8.93 -19.43
CA MET A 1 9.52 7.52 -19.07
C MET A 1 8.53 6.89 -20.03
N PRO A 2 8.59 5.56 -20.29
CA PRO A 2 7.64 4.87 -21.15
C PRO A 2 6.18 5.08 -20.70
N ARG A 3 5.29 5.27 -21.68
CA ARG A 3 3.84 5.47 -21.48
C ARG A 3 3.03 4.29 -22.01
N THR A 4 3.56 3.08 -21.86
CA THR A 4 2.93 1.85 -22.35
C THR A 4 2.14 1.19 -21.23
N GLU A 5 0.85 0.98 -21.45
CA GLU A 5 0.00 0.26 -20.50
C GLU A 5 0.33 -1.24 -20.43
N SER A 6 -0.02 -1.86 -19.31
CA SER A 6 0.08 -3.31 -19.19
C SER A 6 -0.90 -4.01 -20.14
N PRO A 7 -0.46 -4.98 -20.97
CA PRO A 7 -1.34 -5.76 -21.82
C PRO A 7 -2.44 -6.51 -21.05
N SER A 8 -2.22 -6.85 -19.77
CA SER A 8 -3.19 -7.55 -18.92
C SER A 8 -4.44 -6.72 -18.65
N LEU A 9 -4.32 -5.40 -18.58
CA LEU A 9 -5.42 -4.48 -18.27
C LEU A 9 -6.63 -4.68 -19.20
N THR A 10 -6.38 -4.91 -20.49
CA THR A 10 -7.43 -5.06 -21.51
C THR A 10 -8.16 -6.41 -21.46
N LYS A 11 -7.59 -7.40 -20.78
CA LYS A 11 -8.06 -8.80 -20.84
C LYS A 11 -8.88 -9.22 -19.62
N VAL A 12 -8.79 -8.49 -18.51
CA VAL A 12 -9.45 -8.87 -17.25
C VAL A 12 -10.63 -7.96 -16.98
N LYS A 13 -11.81 -8.55 -16.82
CA LYS A 13 -13.01 -7.83 -16.34
C LYS A 13 -13.24 -8.17 -14.87
N PRO A 14 -13.51 -7.18 -14.00
CA PRO A 14 -13.81 -7.44 -12.60
C PRO A 14 -15.10 -8.28 -12.45
N PRO A 15 -15.13 -9.24 -11.52
CA PRO A 15 -16.32 -10.04 -11.26
C PRO A 15 -17.39 -9.19 -10.58
N ARG A 16 -18.66 -9.35 -10.99
CA ARG A 16 -19.80 -8.70 -10.31
C ARG A 16 -19.98 -9.17 -8.88
N GLN A 17 -19.72 -10.45 -8.64
CA GLN A 17 -19.73 -11.07 -7.31
C GLN A 17 -18.40 -11.82 -7.14
N PRO A 18 -17.38 -11.20 -6.55
CA PRO A 18 -16.11 -11.86 -6.31
C PRO A 18 -16.29 -12.97 -5.28
N THR A 19 -15.60 -14.06 -5.54
CA THR A 19 -15.54 -15.20 -4.63
C THR A 19 -14.35 -15.05 -3.70
N ILE A 20 -14.47 -15.70 -2.55
CA ILE A 20 -13.38 -15.93 -1.61
C ILE A 20 -13.22 -17.44 -1.44
N SER A 21 -11.98 -17.91 -1.35
CA SER A 21 -11.68 -19.26 -0.86
C SER A 21 -12.41 -19.54 0.47
N HIS A 22 -12.60 -20.82 0.82
CA HIS A 22 -13.26 -21.19 2.07
C HIS A 22 -12.67 -20.42 3.26
N HIS A 23 -13.54 -19.90 4.12
CA HIS A 23 -13.16 -19.05 5.24
C HIS A 23 -12.22 -19.75 6.23
N PHE A 24 -12.26 -21.09 6.25
CA PHE A 24 -11.37 -21.94 7.00
C PHE A 24 -10.63 -22.89 6.05
N ILE A 25 -9.31 -22.94 6.19
CA ILE A 25 -8.44 -23.94 5.56
C ILE A 25 -7.88 -24.81 6.69
N SER A 26 -7.99 -26.14 6.56
CA SER A 26 -7.40 -27.08 7.53
C SER A 26 -5.88 -26.94 7.57
N GLU A 27 -5.23 -27.40 8.64
CA GLU A 27 -3.75 -27.40 8.71
C GLU A 27 -3.15 -28.24 7.55
N ASP A 28 -3.75 -29.39 7.25
CA ASP A 28 -3.33 -30.24 6.13
C ASP A 28 -3.44 -29.53 4.78
N ASP A 29 -4.50 -28.75 4.55
CA ASP A 29 -4.67 -28.02 3.30
C ASP A 29 -3.81 -26.76 3.24
N LEU A 30 -3.48 -26.17 4.40
CA LEU A 30 -2.53 -25.07 4.51
C LEU A 30 -1.13 -25.50 4.05
N GLU A 31 -0.67 -26.70 4.42
CA GLU A 31 0.62 -27.25 3.95
C GLU A 31 0.63 -27.56 2.45
N LYS A 32 -0.55 -27.77 1.84
CA LYS A 32 -0.68 -28.00 0.39
C LYS A 32 -0.71 -26.71 -0.42
N LEU A 33 -0.85 -25.54 0.21
CA LEU A 33 -0.84 -24.27 -0.52
C LEU A 33 0.54 -24.04 -1.17
N PRO A 34 0.57 -23.47 -2.38
CA PRO A 34 1.84 -23.20 -3.06
C PRO A 34 2.68 -22.21 -2.26
N VAL A 35 3.95 -22.55 -2.05
CA VAL A 35 4.93 -21.63 -1.45
C VAL A 35 5.41 -20.67 -2.53
N ARG A 36 4.85 -19.46 -2.51
CA ARG A 36 5.31 -18.37 -3.37
C ARG A 36 6.70 -17.90 -2.93
N LYS A 37 7.49 -17.40 -3.87
CA LYS A 37 8.81 -16.80 -3.63
C LYS A 37 8.85 -15.43 -4.29
N GLN A 38 9.65 -14.53 -3.73
CA GLN A 38 9.93 -13.25 -4.37
C GLN A 38 10.60 -13.50 -5.73
N PRO A 39 10.27 -12.74 -6.79
CA PRO A 39 10.95 -12.83 -8.07
C PRO A 39 12.48 -12.72 -7.88
N PRO A 40 13.29 -13.60 -8.51
CA PRO A 40 14.75 -13.60 -8.28
C PRO A 40 15.42 -12.28 -8.66
N GLU A 41 14.93 -11.59 -9.69
CA GLU A 41 15.45 -10.28 -10.08
C GLU A 41 15.15 -9.22 -9.00
N LEU A 42 13.94 -9.20 -8.45
CA LEU A 42 13.54 -8.29 -7.39
C LEU A 42 14.34 -8.56 -6.12
N LEU A 43 14.52 -9.82 -5.75
CA LEU A 43 15.33 -10.22 -4.60
C LEU A 43 16.78 -9.72 -4.77
N ALA A 44 17.41 -10.03 -5.90
CA ALA A 44 18.79 -9.60 -6.16
C ALA A 44 18.93 -8.06 -6.19
N ALA A 45 17.94 -7.36 -6.73
CA ALA A 45 17.92 -5.89 -6.73
C ALA A 45 17.85 -5.32 -5.30
N LEU A 46 17.03 -5.91 -4.42
CA LEU A 46 16.89 -5.48 -3.03
C LEU A 46 18.10 -5.86 -2.18
N GLU A 47 18.66 -7.05 -2.35
CA GLU A 47 19.92 -7.47 -1.72
C GLU A 47 21.06 -6.51 -2.08
N GLY A 48 21.16 -6.17 -3.37
CA GLY A 48 22.16 -5.22 -3.86
C GLY A 48 22.06 -3.82 -3.25
N LEU A 49 20.90 -3.40 -2.71
CA LEU A 49 20.74 -2.13 -1.99
C LEU A 49 21.31 -2.15 -0.57
N SER A 50 21.65 -3.32 -0.04
CA SER A 50 22.26 -3.47 1.30
C SER A 50 23.79 -3.53 1.24
N GLU A 51 24.37 -3.56 0.04
CA GLU A 51 25.80 -3.78 -0.19
C GLU A 51 26.47 -2.60 -0.90
N GLY A 52 27.68 -2.26 -0.43
CA GLY A 52 28.52 -1.20 -0.99
C GLY A 52 28.46 0.10 -0.21
N SER A 53 29.17 1.11 -0.74
CA SER A 53 29.14 2.49 -0.26
C SER A 53 27.74 3.11 -0.38
N ILE A 54 27.49 4.19 0.34
CA ILE A 54 26.21 4.92 0.28
C ILE A 54 25.97 5.43 -1.15
N GLU A 55 27.01 5.90 -1.83
CA GLU A 55 26.95 6.41 -3.21
C GLU A 55 26.52 5.32 -4.19
N GLU A 56 27.09 4.12 -4.07
CA GLU A 56 26.72 2.97 -4.91
C GLU A 56 25.28 2.53 -4.65
N ARG A 57 24.86 2.46 -3.38
CA ARG A 57 23.50 2.10 -3.00
C ARG A 57 22.47 3.11 -3.49
N VAL A 58 22.79 4.41 -3.40
CA VAL A 58 21.96 5.50 -3.95
C VAL A 58 21.84 5.40 -5.48
N ALA A 59 22.94 5.09 -6.18
CA ALA A 59 22.91 4.90 -7.63
C ALA A 59 22.07 3.69 -8.05
N LYS A 60 22.19 2.56 -7.34
CA LYS A 60 21.35 1.36 -7.54
C LYS A 60 19.88 1.68 -7.29
N LEU A 61 19.56 2.37 -6.19
CA LEU A 61 18.19 2.76 -5.85
C LEU A 61 17.59 3.66 -6.92
N ARG A 62 18.32 4.71 -7.36
CA ARG A 62 17.89 5.63 -8.41
C ARG A 62 17.45 4.89 -9.67
N LYS A 63 18.23 3.88 -10.09
CA LYS A 63 17.91 3.07 -11.26
C LYS A 63 16.66 2.23 -11.01
N LYS A 64 16.65 1.47 -9.90
CA LYS A 64 15.54 0.58 -9.53
C LYS A 64 14.20 1.29 -9.46
N VAL A 65 14.10 2.41 -8.73
CA VAL A 65 12.82 3.10 -8.52
C VAL A 65 12.23 3.64 -9.82
N VAL A 66 13.05 3.93 -10.83
CA VAL A 66 12.58 4.36 -12.15
C VAL A 66 12.12 3.16 -13.00
N GLU A 67 12.84 2.04 -12.94
CA GLU A 67 12.49 0.79 -13.64
C GLU A 67 11.20 0.16 -13.08
N ASP A 68 10.93 0.34 -11.79
CA ASP A 68 9.75 -0.17 -11.10
C ASP A 68 8.49 0.68 -11.29
N LEU A 69 8.53 1.78 -12.03
CA LEU A 69 7.33 2.60 -12.23
C LEU A 69 6.37 1.95 -13.21
N VAL A 70 5.10 1.90 -12.81
CA VAL A 70 3.98 1.51 -13.66
C VAL A 70 3.29 2.78 -14.14
N TYR A 71 3.21 2.95 -15.46
CA TYR A 71 2.41 4.01 -16.07
C TYR A 71 0.92 3.71 -15.87
N VAL A 72 0.20 4.70 -15.35
CA VAL A 72 -1.24 4.67 -15.19
C VAL A 72 -1.82 5.79 -16.03
N ARG A 73 -2.44 5.42 -17.15
CA ARG A 73 -3.21 6.35 -17.96
C ARG A 73 -4.41 6.83 -17.16
N GLY A 74 -4.55 8.14 -17.07
CA GLY A 74 -5.67 8.81 -16.43
C GLY A 74 -7.01 8.54 -17.12
N GLY A 75 -8.04 9.17 -16.56
CA GLY A 75 -9.42 9.03 -17.01
C GLY A 75 -10.40 9.21 -15.87
N SER A 76 -11.68 9.11 -16.21
CA SER A 76 -12.78 9.27 -15.27
C SER A 76 -13.17 7.94 -14.63
N PHE A 77 -13.51 7.96 -13.34
CA PHE A 77 -14.06 6.80 -12.65
C PHE A 77 -14.98 7.21 -11.50
N MET A 78 -15.87 6.28 -11.14
CA MET A 78 -16.71 6.41 -9.95
C MET A 78 -15.89 6.10 -8.70
N ARG A 79 -15.42 7.13 -8.00
CA ARG A 79 -14.74 7.02 -6.70
C ARG A 79 -15.77 6.80 -5.60
N GLY A 80 -15.42 5.95 -4.61
CA GLY A 80 -16.27 5.63 -3.47
C GLY A 80 -16.94 4.26 -3.56
N ASP A 81 -17.72 3.92 -2.55
CA ASP A 81 -18.39 2.62 -2.37
C ASP A 81 -19.39 2.35 -3.50
N PHE A 82 -18.89 1.73 -4.57
CA PHE A 82 -19.63 1.46 -5.79
C PHE A 82 -20.55 0.22 -5.69
N ALA A 83 -20.87 -0.29 -4.50
CA ALA A 83 -21.73 -1.49 -4.31
C ALA A 83 -23.01 -1.41 -5.14
N ARG A 84 -23.71 -0.28 -5.04
CA ARG A 84 -24.99 -0.04 -5.75
C ARG A 84 -24.82 -0.06 -7.27
N LEU A 85 -23.67 0.38 -7.78
CA LEU A 85 -23.36 0.41 -9.21
C LEU A 85 -23.04 -0.99 -9.76
N MET A 86 -22.64 -1.94 -8.91
CA MET A 86 -22.42 -3.32 -9.35
C MET A 86 -23.73 -4.07 -9.66
N GLY A 87 -24.87 -3.59 -9.13
CA GLY A 87 -26.18 -4.18 -9.36
C GLY A 87 -26.33 -5.60 -8.78
N VAL A 88 -25.73 -5.86 -7.61
CA VAL A 88 -25.87 -7.12 -6.89
C VAL A 88 -27.05 -7.05 -5.93
N ASP A 89 -28.05 -7.91 -6.11
CA ASP A 89 -29.25 -7.93 -5.29
C ASP A 89 -28.93 -8.07 -3.79
N GLY A 90 -29.53 -7.19 -2.99
CA GLY A 90 -29.33 -7.15 -1.53
C GLY A 90 -28.00 -6.56 -1.06
N VAL A 91 -27.07 -6.21 -1.96
CA VAL A 91 -25.78 -5.58 -1.62
C VAL A 91 -25.84 -4.09 -1.92
N THR A 92 -25.99 -3.29 -0.88
CA THR A 92 -26.15 -1.82 -0.99
C THR A 92 -24.93 -1.02 -0.52
N ARG A 93 -23.95 -1.69 0.10
CA ARG A 93 -22.68 -1.14 0.59
C ARG A 93 -21.61 -2.23 0.67
N MET A 94 -20.36 -1.88 0.40
CA MET A 94 -19.18 -2.73 0.59
C MET A 94 -18.61 -2.58 2.00
N THR A 95 -18.58 -1.36 2.52
CA THR A 95 -18.01 -1.04 3.84
C THR A 95 -19.09 -0.56 4.80
N TYR A 96 -18.81 -0.58 6.10
CA TYR A 96 -19.72 -0.03 7.10
C TYR A 96 -19.53 1.47 7.39
N ASN A 97 -18.43 2.07 6.93
CA ASN A 97 -18.19 3.50 7.15
C ASN A 97 -19.10 4.34 6.25
N GLU A 98 -19.49 5.52 6.72
CA GLU A 98 -20.29 6.46 5.92
C GLU A 98 -19.41 7.39 5.05
N ASP A 99 -18.14 7.55 5.42
CA ASP A 99 -17.16 8.47 4.80
C ASP A 99 -16.70 8.08 3.38
N ASP A 100 -17.12 6.92 2.88
CA ASP A 100 -16.82 6.41 1.54
C ASP A 100 -18.07 6.22 0.67
N LYS A 101 -19.26 6.56 1.18
CA LYS A 101 -20.56 6.28 0.53
C LYS A 101 -20.92 7.24 -0.58
N GLU A 102 -20.34 8.43 -0.58
CA GLU A 102 -20.54 9.42 -1.64
C GLU A 102 -19.82 8.99 -2.92
N VAL A 103 -20.57 8.28 -3.78
CA VAL A 103 -20.07 7.80 -5.07
C VAL A 103 -20.17 8.90 -6.11
N ARG A 104 -19.04 9.30 -6.67
CA ARG A 104 -18.95 10.42 -7.62
C ARG A 104 -17.96 10.14 -8.71
N GLU A 105 -18.26 10.62 -9.90
CA GLU A 105 -17.29 10.62 -10.99
C GLU A 105 -16.23 11.69 -10.73
N ILE A 106 -14.97 11.28 -10.76
CA ILE A 106 -13.81 12.19 -10.78
C ILE A 106 -12.88 11.78 -11.92
N THR A 107 -12.04 12.71 -12.37
CA THR A 107 -11.09 12.51 -13.46
C THR A 107 -9.68 12.66 -12.94
N LEU A 108 -8.80 11.71 -13.27
CA LEU A 108 -7.38 11.81 -12.98
C LEU A 108 -6.58 12.06 -14.27
N SER A 109 -5.55 12.88 -14.16
CA SER A 109 -4.48 13.00 -15.15
C SER A 109 -3.59 11.76 -15.13
N ASP A 110 -2.76 11.59 -16.16
CA ASP A 110 -1.79 10.50 -16.23
C ASP A 110 -0.74 10.61 -15.12
N PHE A 111 -0.37 9.49 -14.52
CA PHE A 111 0.69 9.42 -13.51
C PHE A 111 1.48 8.10 -13.63
N TRP A 112 2.58 8.01 -12.88
CA TRP A 112 3.25 6.73 -12.63
C TRP A 112 3.18 6.41 -11.15
N ILE A 113 3.18 5.14 -10.81
CA ILE A 113 3.18 4.68 -9.42
C ILE A 113 4.15 3.52 -9.27
N SER A 114 4.86 3.45 -8.15
CA SER A 114 5.80 2.35 -7.89
C SER A 114 5.06 1.01 -7.92
N ARG A 115 5.63 0.01 -8.59
CA ARG A 115 5.08 -1.35 -8.76
C ARG A 115 4.87 -2.07 -7.43
N TYR A 116 5.80 -1.87 -6.50
CA TYR A 116 5.81 -2.45 -5.16
C TYR A 116 5.66 -1.36 -4.09
N LYS A 117 5.29 -1.78 -2.88
CA LYS A 117 5.51 -0.97 -1.68
C LYS A 117 7.01 -0.78 -1.49
N THR A 118 7.39 0.40 -1.00
CA THR A 118 8.77 0.68 -0.60
C THR A 118 9.16 -0.26 0.51
N THR A 119 10.28 -0.95 0.32
CA THR A 119 10.83 -1.91 1.26
C THR A 119 11.80 -1.26 2.25
N TYR A 120 12.13 -1.95 3.34
CA TYR A 120 13.18 -1.45 4.24
C TYR A 120 14.55 -1.36 3.57
N ALA A 121 14.89 -2.21 2.60
CA ALA A 121 16.14 -2.10 1.85
C ALA A 121 16.22 -0.76 1.12
N GLU A 122 15.12 -0.31 0.52
CA GLU A 122 15.05 0.97 -0.21
C GLU A 122 15.02 2.17 0.75
N PHE A 123 14.22 2.09 1.81
CA PHE A 123 14.08 3.17 2.79
C PHE A 123 15.37 3.39 3.60
N ASP A 124 16.13 2.31 3.85
CA ASP A 124 17.41 2.39 4.55
C ASP A 124 18.47 3.13 3.74
N VAL A 125 18.44 3.06 2.40
CA VAL A 125 19.34 3.89 1.56
C VAL A 125 19.05 5.37 1.77
N PHE A 126 17.78 5.77 1.84
CA PHE A 126 17.40 7.16 2.10
C PHE A 126 17.86 7.62 3.48
N THR A 127 17.57 6.84 4.52
CA THR A 127 17.93 7.24 5.89
C THR A 127 19.43 7.29 6.09
N ASP A 128 20.18 6.31 5.57
CA ASP A 128 21.64 6.31 5.60
C ASP A 128 22.23 7.50 4.82
N ALA A 129 21.73 7.79 3.61
CA ALA A 129 22.22 8.90 2.78
C ALA A 129 21.90 10.28 3.34
N THR A 130 20.90 10.40 4.21
CA THR A 130 20.48 11.67 4.82
C THR A 130 20.90 11.80 6.29
N GLY A 131 21.59 10.81 6.84
CA GLY A 131 21.97 10.78 8.26
C GLY A 131 20.77 10.68 9.22
N ARG A 132 19.60 10.26 8.73
CA ARG A 132 18.39 10.06 9.54
C ARG A 132 18.44 8.71 10.26
N LYS A 133 17.75 8.62 11.39
CA LYS A 133 17.54 7.32 12.05
C LYS A 133 16.66 6.44 11.17
N ARG A 134 17.05 5.17 11.01
CA ARG A 134 16.22 4.17 10.32
C ARG A 134 14.88 3.99 11.05
N THR A 135 13.81 3.89 10.27
CA THR A 135 12.44 3.74 10.78
C THR A 135 12.16 2.30 11.25
N GLY A 136 11.16 2.12 12.11
CA GLY A 136 10.79 0.80 12.65
C GLY A 136 11.80 0.26 13.66
N MET A 137 12.63 1.11 14.26
CA MET A 137 13.66 0.73 15.26
C MET A 137 13.23 1.02 16.70
N GLU A 138 11.97 1.40 16.91
CA GLU A 138 11.46 1.88 18.19
C GLU A 138 11.22 0.76 19.21
N TYR A 139 11.13 -0.50 18.77
CA TYR A 139 10.87 -1.65 19.63
C TYR A 139 11.89 -2.77 19.43
N GLU A 140 12.32 -3.39 20.52
CA GLU A 140 13.03 -4.68 20.46
C GLU A 140 12.12 -5.73 19.83
N GLY A 141 12.64 -6.48 18.86
CA GLY A 141 11.83 -7.43 18.09
C GLY A 141 10.88 -6.78 17.07
N SER A 142 11.11 -5.50 16.70
CA SER A 142 10.35 -4.69 15.73
C SER A 142 10.13 -5.30 14.34
N GLY A 143 10.59 -6.52 14.09
CA GLY A 143 10.17 -7.31 12.95
C GLY A 143 10.44 -6.60 11.64
N ARG A 144 11.65 -6.02 11.51
CA ARG A 144 12.17 -5.46 10.26
C ARG A 144 12.83 -6.56 9.44
N ASN A 145 12.65 -6.47 8.13
CA ASN A 145 13.40 -7.26 7.18
C ASN A 145 13.60 -6.42 5.89
N PRO A 146 14.76 -6.49 5.22
CA PRO A 146 15.01 -5.66 4.03
C PRO A 146 13.97 -5.81 2.93
N PHE A 147 13.27 -6.94 2.82
CA PHE A 147 12.42 -7.27 1.67
C PHE A 147 10.92 -7.05 1.90
N ILE A 148 10.52 -6.72 3.13
CA ILE A 148 9.11 -6.43 3.47
C ILE A 148 8.83 -4.91 3.37
N PRO A 149 7.56 -4.48 3.31
CA PRO A 149 7.20 -3.06 3.29
C PRO A 149 7.77 -2.30 4.51
N ALA A 150 8.37 -1.14 4.26
CA ALA A 150 8.85 -0.24 5.30
C ALA A 150 7.68 0.52 5.92
N GLY A 151 7.38 0.26 7.20
CA GLY A 151 6.40 1.03 7.96
C GLY A 151 7.04 2.27 8.56
N THR A 152 6.42 3.43 8.41
CA THR A 152 6.98 4.71 8.89
C THR A 152 5.91 5.76 9.17
N TYR A 153 6.29 6.91 9.74
CA TYR A 153 5.37 8.03 9.95
C TYR A 153 5.14 8.80 8.65
N TRP A 154 4.02 9.51 8.56
CA TRP A 154 3.58 10.10 7.30
C TRP A 154 4.61 11.09 6.73
N GLN A 155 5.23 11.91 7.58
CA GLN A 155 6.23 12.88 7.11
C GLN A 155 7.50 12.20 6.59
N ASP A 156 7.94 11.10 7.22
CA ASP A 156 9.10 10.33 6.74
C ASP A 156 8.81 9.66 5.39
N ALA A 157 7.57 9.17 5.21
CA ALA A 157 7.09 8.65 3.93
C ALA A 157 7.10 9.72 2.83
N LYS A 158 6.58 10.92 3.15
CA LYS A 158 6.57 12.09 2.25
C LYS A 158 7.99 12.52 1.89
N ASP A 159 8.86 12.65 2.88
CA ASP A 159 10.25 13.07 2.70
C ASP A 159 11.04 12.08 1.83
N TYR A 160 10.80 10.77 1.99
CA TYR A 160 11.39 9.74 1.14
C TYR A 160 11.00 9.93 -0.33
N CYS A 161 9.70 10.07 -0.65
CA CYS A 161 9.27 10.27 -2.03
C CYS A 161 9.82 11.59 -2.60
N GLN A 162 9.81 12.69 -1.83
CA GLN A 162 10.39 13.96 -2.27
C GLN A 162 11.91 13.89 -2.47
N TRP A 163 12.61 13.08 -1.67
CA TRP A 163 14.04 12.80 -1.85
C TRP A 163 14.31 11.99 -3.11
N LEU A 164 13.50 10.98 -3.43
CA LEU A 164 13.56 10.30 -4.72
C LEU A 164 13.37 11.29 -5.87
N GLY A 165 12.53 12.31 -5.69
CA GLY A 165 12.32 13.33 -6.71
C GLY A 165 13.57 14.16 -6.98
N LYS A 166 14.27 14.57 -5.92
CA LYS A 166 15.58 15.23 -6.02
C LYS A 166 16.64 14.32 -6.65
N LEU A 167 16.63 13.03 -6.31
CA LEU A 167 17.60 12.05 -6.79
C LEU A 167 17.43 11.74 -8.28
N THR A 168 16.20 11.63 -8.74
CA THR A 168 15.86 11.18 -10.10
C THR A 168 15.66 12.33 -11.09
N GLY A 169 15.26 13.51 -10.60
CA GLY A 169 14.82 14.64 -11.41
C GLY A 169 13.35 14.59 -11.81
N TYR A 170 12.58 13.62 -11.30
CA TYR A 170 11.14 13.53 -11.52
C TYR A 170 10.35 14.00 -10.29
N PRO A 171 9.12 14.51 -10.43
CA PRO A 171 8.32 14.98 -9.30
C PRO A 171 7.70 13.81 -8.53
N PHE A 172 8.52 13.06 -7.80
CA PHE A 172 8.06 12.00 -6.92
C PHE A 172 7.32 12.56 -5.70
N ASP A 173 6.22 11.91 -5.35
CA ASP A 173 5.42 12.24 -4.17
C ASP A 173 4.66 10.99 -3.64
N LEU A 174 3.96 11.10 -2.50
CA LEU A 174 2.91 10.16 -2.11
C LEU A 174 1.72 10.25 -3.08
N PRO A 175 1.04 9.13 -3.39
CA PRO A 175 -0.20 9.16 -4.17
C PRO A 175 -1.26 9.99 -3.45
N THR A 176 -2.14 10.65 -4.20
CA THR A 176 -3.43 11.08 -3.63
C THR A 176 -4.31 9.86 -3.32
N GLU A 177 -5.29 10.02 -2.44
CA GLU A 177 -6.29 8.98 -2.12
C GLU A 177 -6.99 8.52 -3.40
N ALA A 178 -7.31 9.46 -4.30
CA ALA A 178 -7.93 9.17 -5.58
C ALA A 178 -7.00 8.39 -6.52
N GLN A 179 -5.72 8.78 -6.63
CA GLN A 179 -4.74 8.04 -7.43
C GLN A 179 -4.56 6.61 -6.94
N TRP A 180 -4.46 6.45 -5.61
CA TRP A 180 -4.34 5.13 -4.99
C TRP A 180 -5.55 4.24 -5.32
N GLU A 181 -6.77 4.75 -5.13
CA GLU A 181 -7.99 3.97 -5.41
C GLU A 181 -8.12 3.64 -6.90
N TYR A 182 -7.84 4.60 -7.78
CA TYR A 182 -7.87 4.41 -9.23
C TYR A 182 -6.89 3.30 -9.67
N ALA A 183 -5.67 3.35 -9.13
CA ALA A 183 -4.61 2.37 -9.41
C ALA A 183 -4.95 0.98 -8.84
N ALA A 184 -5.43 0.90 -7.59
CA ALA A 184 -5.86 -0.36 -6.98
C ALA A 184 -6.97 -1.03 -7.81
N ARG A 185 -7.89 -0.21 -8.33
CA ARG A 185 -9.02 -0.61 -9.16
C ARG A 185 -8.71 -0.77 -10.64
N SER A 186 -7.44 -0.85 -11.01
CA SER A 186 -7.00 -1.01 -12.41
C SER A 186 -7.65 -0.01 -13.36
N ARG A 187 -7.42 1.28 -13.08
CA ARG A 187 -8.04 2.45 -13.74
C ARG A 187 -9.51 2.65 -13.38
N GLY A 188 -9.81 2.49 -12.09
CA GLY A 188 -11.14 2.81 -11.54
C GLY A 188 -12.26 1.84 -11.91
N GLN A 189 -11.93 0.67 -12.48
CA GLN A 189 -12.89 -0.40 -12.74
C GLN A 189 -13.49 -0.93 -11.42
N PHE A 190 -14.52 -1.76 -11.50
CA PHE A 190 -15.24 -2.28 -10.32
C PHE A 190 -14.54 -3.46 -9.61
N PHE A 191 -13.21 -3.40 -9.47
CA PHE A 191 -12.45 -4.35 -8.65
C PHE A 191 -12.64 -4.04 -7.17
N MET A 192 -13.36 -4.89 -6.44
CA MET A 192 -13.48 -4.77 -4.97
C MET A 192 -12.15 -5.03 -4.27
N ILE A 193 -11.35 -5.96 -4.80
CA ILE A 193 -10.00 -6.28 -4.33
C ILE A 193 -9.06 -6.19 -5.54
N ALA A 194 -7.86 -5.67 -5.32
CA ALA A 194 -6.82 -5.46 -6.33
C ALA A 194 -5.96 -6.72 -6.54
N THR A 195 -6.59 -7.87 -6.75
CA THR A 195 -5.92 -9.07 -7.26
C THR A 195 -5.92 -9.07 -8.80
N ASP A 196 -5.22 -10.02 -9.41
CA ASP A 196 -5.14 -10.19 -10.85
C ASP A 196 -6.50 -10.47 -11.52
N ASP A 197 -7.49 -10.97 -10.77
CA ASP A 197 -8.84 -11.28 -11.28
C ASP A 197 -9.98 -10.74 -10.41
N GLY A 198 -9.69 -9.99 -9.34
CA GLY A 198 -10.68 -9.42 -8.44
C GLY A 198 -11.31 -10.38 -7.44
N THR A 199 -10.86 -11.64 -7.38
CA THR A 199 -11.29 -12.64 -6.39
C THR A 199 -10.22 -12.85 -5.32
N ILE A 200 -10.57 -13.51 -4.22
CA ILE A 200 -9.61 -13.95 -3.19
C ILE A 200 -9.45 -15.47 -3.30
N ALA A 201 -8.30 -15.91 -3.79
CA ALA A 201 -7.93 -17.31 -3.91
C ALA A 201 -6.67 -17.57 -3.07
N TYR A 202 -6.85 -18.14 -1.87
CA TYR A 202 -5.77 -18.34 -0.92
C TYR A 202 -4.61 -19.18 -1.50
N GLY A 203 -3.38 -18.73 -1.30
CA GLY A 203 -2.15 -19.29 -1.87
C GLY A 203 -1.93 -18.94 -3.35
N ARG A 204 -2.98 -18.69 -4.13
CA ARG A 204 -2.86 -18.31 -5.54
C ARG A 204 -2.54 -16.83 -5.70
N ASN A 205 -3.43 -15.95 -5.25
CA ASN A 205 -3.35 -14.50 -5.47
C ASN A 205 -3.23 -13.68 -4.19
N ILE A 206 -3.49 -14.31 -3.05
CA ILE A 206 -3.39 -13.73 -1.71
C ILE A 206 -2.99 -14.84 -0.73
N PRO A 207 -2.16 -14.58 0.29
CA PRO A 207 -1.92 -15.56 1.33
C PRO A 207 -3.09 -15.65 2.31
N TYR A 208 -3.40 -16.86 2.75
CA TYR A 208 -4.19 -17.04 3.97
C TYR A 208 -3.42 -16.50 5.18
N ALA A 209 -4.08 -16.04 6.25
CA ALA A 209 -3.41 -15.43 7.41
C ALA A 209 -2.33 -16.35 8.03
N ALA A 210 -2.62 -17.65 8.18
CA ALA A 210 -1.64 -18.61 8.69
C ALA A 210 -0.48 -18.86 7.70
N GLN A 211 -0.74 -18.76 6.39
CA GLN A 211 0.30 -18.83 5.36
C GLN A 211 1.19 -17.58 5.42
N ALA A 212 0.62 -16.38 5.55
CA ALA A 212 1.36 -15.14 5.70
C ALA A 212 2.31 -15.19 6.90
N LYS A 213 1.88 -15.77 8.02
CA LYS A 213 2.74 -16.00 9.19
C LYS A 213 3.95 -16.89 8.89
N LYS A 214 3.80 -17.92 8.05
CA LYS A 214 4.91 -18.79 7.61
C LYS A 214 5.83 -18.10 6.60
N LEU A 215 5.29 -17.23 5.74
CA LEU A 215 6.06 -16.48 4.75
C LEU A 215 6.77 -15.25 5.36
N SER A 216 6.26 -14.75 6.48
CA SER A 216 6.80 -13.59 7.18
C SER A 216 8.21 -13.89 7.71
N PRO A 217 9.23 -13.12 7.31
CA PRO A 217 10.58 -13.26 7.86
C PRO A 217 10.68 -12.67 9.27
N THR A 218 9.57 -12.18 9.82
CA THR A 218 9.54 -11.47 11.10
C THR A 218 8.48 -12.06 12.03
N SER A 219 8.80 -12.08 13.32
CA SER A 219 7.89 -12.56 14.36
C SER A 219 7.00 -11.40 14.85
N GLY A 220 5.85 -11.19 14.20
CA GLY A 220 4.94 -10.12 14.55
C GLY A 220 3.49 -10.41 14.22
N PHE A 221 2.58 -9.78 14.98
CA PHE A 221 1.12 -9.94 14.82
C PHE A 221 0.65 -9.62 13.39
N MET A 222 1.28 -8.64 12.73
CA MET A 222 0.92 -8.23 11.37
C MET A 222 1.45 -9.17 10.28
N SER A 223 2.52 -9.94 10.56
CA SER A 223 3.14 -10.93 9.66
C SER A 223 3.30 -10.44 8.20
N PRO A 224 3.95 -9.29 7.96
CA PRO A 224 4.23 -8.83 6.59
C PRO A 224 5.19 -9.80 5.91
N TYR A 225 5.07 -9.95 4.60
CA TYR A 225 5.90 -10.85 3.80
C TYR A 225 6.61 -10.09 2.67
N PRO A 226 7.67 -10.65 2.07
CA PRO A 226 8.41 -9.97 1.00
C PRO A 226 7.50 -9.47 -0.12
N VAL A 227 7.73 -8.24 -0.59
CA VAL A 227 6.89 -7.63 -1.63
C VAL A 227 6.96 -8.44 -2.94
N GLY A 228 5.86 -8.44 -3.70
CA GLY A 228 5.84 -9.02 -5.04
C GLY A 228 5.73 -10.55 -5.12
N MET A 229 5.46 -11.24 -4.00
CA MET A 229 5.30 -12.71 -3.98
C MET A 229 4.01 -13.20 -4.66
N PHE A 230 2.96 -12.39 -4.66
CA PHE A 230 1.67 -12.72 -5.25
C PHE A 230 1.44 -11.95 -6.56
N PRO A 231 0.64 -12.50 -7.50
CA PRO A 231 0.25 -11.82 -8.73
C PRO A 231 -0.20 -10.36 -8.53
N ALA A 232 0.25 -9.50 -9.43
CA ALA A 232 -0.20 -8.12 -9.50
C ALA A 232 -1.66 -8.00 -9.96
N ASN A 233 -2.30 -6.87 -9.67
CA ASN A 233 -3.54 -6.49 -10.33
C ASN A 233 -3.33 -6.30 -11.86
N PRO A 234 -4.39 -6.17 -12.67
CA PRO A 234 -4.26 -5.99 -14.12
C PRO A 234 -3.40 -4.82 -14.60
N LEU A 235 -3.08 -3.83 -13.76
CA LEU A 235 -2.10 -2.77 -14.08
C LEU A 235 -0.64 -3.18 -13.86
N GLY A 236 -0.38 -4.29 -13.17
CA GLY A 236 0.96 -4.70 -12.79
C GLY A 236 1.37 -4.22 -11.40
N LEU A 237 0.43 -3.76 -10.55
CA LEU A 237 0.70 -3.34 -9.18
C LEU A 237 0.50 -4.50 -8.20
N HIS A 238 1.51 -4.74 -7.36
CA HIS A 238 1.45 -5.76 -6.34
C HIS A 238 0.99 -5.19 -4.99
N ASP A 239 0.39 -6.05 -4.18
CA ASP A 239 0.13 -5.79 -2.75
C ASP A 239 -0.77 -4.56 -2.49
N MET A 240 -1.64 -4.19 -3.44
CA MET A 240 -2.50 -3.01 -3.29
C MET A 240 -3.60 -3.21 -2.22
N SER A 241 -4.17 -4.40 -2.04
CA SER A 241 -5.23 -4.62 -1.04
C SER A 241 -4.77 -5.29 0.26
N TYR A 242 -3.49 -5.65 0.38
CA TYR A 242 -2.98 -6.49 1.46
C TYR A 242 -1.47 -6.30 1.66
N ASN A 243 -0.86 -7.00 2.62
CA ASN A 243 0.57 -6.87 2.98
C ASN A 243 0.89 -5.48 3.56
N GLY A 244 0.04 -4.99 4.45
CA GLY A 244 0.24 -3.75 5.19
C GLY A 244 -0.58 -2.57 4.66
N LYS A 245 -0.91 -1.65 5.55
CA LYS A 245 -1.52 -0.35 5.22
C LYS A 245 -0.56 0.55 4.43
N GLU A 246 -1.09 1.54 3.72
CA GLU A 246 -0.29 2.52 2.95
C GLU A 246 -0.74 3.95 3.26
N TRP A 247 0.23 4.84 3.47
CA TRP A 247 -0.02 6.29 3.51
C TRP A 247 -0.36 6.82 2.11
N VAL A 248 -1.27 7.79 2.06
CA VAL A 248 -1.51 8.65 0.89
C VAL A 248 -1.33 10.12 1.31
N ASN A 249 -1.26 11.03 0.35
CA ASN A 249 -0.95 12.43 0.60
C ASN A 249 -2.04 13.18 1.39
N ASP A 250 -3.30 12.80 1.16
CA ASP A 250 -4.49 13.51 1.59
C ASP A 250 -4.64 13.58 3.12
N TRP A 251 -5.06 14.75 3.60
CA TRP A 251 -5.68 14.86 4.92
C TRP A 251 -7.03 14.13 4.93
N TYR A 252 -7.33 13.49 6.04
CA TYR A 252 -8.62 12.85 6.22
C TYR A 252 -9.70 13.88 6.59
N SER A 253 -10.83 13.82 5.90
CA SER A 253 -12.11 14.39 6.35
C SER A 253 -13.25 13.45 5.95
N GLU A 254 -14.30 13.41 6.77
CA GLU A 254 -15.51 12.60 6.55
C GLU A 254 -16.26 13.07 5.30
N ASP A 255 -16.30 14.38 5.06
CA ASP A 255 -16.97 15.01 3.92
C ASP A 255 -16.06 15.22 2.69
N ALA A 256 -14.81 14.76 2.74
CA ALA A 256 -13.84 14.95 1.66
C ALA A 256 -14.34 14.43 0.31
N TYR A 257 -15.15 13.36 0.31
CA TYR A 257 -15.72 12.84 -0.93
C TYR A 257 -16.81 13.77 -1.48
N ALA A 258 -17.69 14.32 -0.66
CA ALA A 258 -18.71 15.28 -1.12
C ALA A 258 -18.06 16.55 -1.69
N ASN A 259 -17.01 17.05 -1.04
CA ASN A 259 -16.43 18.37 -1.32
C ASN A 259 -15.22 18.38 -2.25
N ALA A 260 -14.68 17.21 -2.62
CA ALA A 260 -13.48 17.15 -3.44
C ALA A 260 -13.63 17.83 -4.82
N ASP A 261 -12.51 18.15 -5.44
CA ASP A 261 -12.46 18.55 -6.84
C ASP A 261 -12.82 17.39 -7.79
N LYS A 262 -13.42 17.75 -8.93
CA LYS A 262 -13.78 16.76 -9.96
C LYS A 262 -12.57 16.28 -10.76
N ARG A 263 -11.47 17.01 -10.73
CA ARG A 263 -10.24 16.68 -11.45
C ARG A 263 -9.08 16.69 -10.46
N ASP A 264 -8.31 15.60 -10.45
CA ASP A 264 -7.09 15.44 -9.65
C ASP A 264 -7.26 15.87 -8.17
N PRO A 265 -8.25 15.35 -7.42
CA PRO A 265 -8.48 15.78 -6.05
C PRO A 265 -7.32 15.37 -5.13
N GLU A 266 -6.89 16.31 -4.29
CA GLU A 266 -5.75 16.16 -3.36
C GLU A 266 -6.17 16.10 -1.88
N GLY A 267 -7.48 16.11 -1.63
CA GLY A 267 -8.07 16.16 -0.28
C GLY A 267 -8.10 17.58 0.30
N PRO A 268 -8.52 17.73 1.57
CA PRO A 268 -8.52 19.03 2.26
C PRO A 268 -7.09 19.59 2.44
N GLU A 269 -6.96 20.91 2.48
CA GLU A 269 -5.66 21.59 2.67
C GLU A 269 -5.00 21.28 4.04
N SER A 270 -5.81 21.01 5.07
CA SER A 270 -5.35 20.72 6.42
C SER A 270 -6.23 19.69 7.13
N GLY A 271 -5.70 19.07 8.20
CA GLY A 271 -6.39 18.08 9.02
C GLY A 271 -5.55 17.62 10.20
N THR A 272 -6.11 16.74 11.02
CA THR A 272 -5.44 16.15 12.19
C THR A 272 -4.93 14.73 11.92
N GLU A 273 -5.58 14.02 10.99
CA GLU A 273 -5.27 12.65 10.61
C GLU A 273 -5.03 12.57 9.10
N LYS A 274 -4.12 11.69 8.69
CA LYS A 274 -3.88 11.40 7.27
C LYS A 274 -4.68 10.18 6.84
N VAL A 275 -5.07 10.17 5.57
CA VAL A 275 -5.74 9.01 4.98
C VAL A 275 -4.76 7.84 4.90
N ILE A 276 -5.29 6.66 5.19
CA ILE A 276 -4.61 5.37 5.05
C ILE A 276 -5.44 4.47 4.15
N ARG A 277 -4.79 3.79 3.21
CA ARG A 277 -5.42 2.80 2.33
C ARG A 277 -4.81 1.41 2.53
N SER A 278 -5.29 0.43 1.76
CA SER A 278 -4.95 -0.98 1.89
C SER A 278 -5.33 -1.61 3.24
N TRP A 279 -4.94 -2.87 3.44
CA TRP A 279 -5.14 -3.63 4.66
C TRP A 279 -3.94 -4.53 4.99
N ASN A 280 -3.86 -5.00 6.22
CA ASN A 280 -2.77 -5.86 6.66
C ASN A 280 -2.90 -7.27 6.08
N TYR A 281 -4.11 -7.82 6.09
CA TYR A 281 -4.41 -9.21 5.73
C TYR A 281 -5.26 -9.25 4.46
N GLY A 282 -5.16 -10.31 3.66
CA GLY A 282 -5.96 -10.45 2.44
C GLY A 282 -7.19 -11.36 2.60
N ASP A 283 -7.65 -11.58 3.82
CA ASP A 283 -8.63 -12.61 4.17
C ASP A 283 -10.09 -12.10 4.25
N SER A 284 -10.36 -10.89 3.73
CA SER A 284 -11.67 -10.26 3.89
C SER A 284 -12.13 -9.46 2.67
N LEU A 285 -13.28 -9.87 2.11
CA LEU A 285 -14.08 -9.08 1.15
C LEU A 285 -14.89 -7.96 1.82
N LYS A 286 -14.76 -7.77 3.13
CA LYS A 286 -15.41 -6.67 3.85
C LYS A 286 -14.39 -5.60 4.21
N ILE A 287 -13.27 -6.00 4.82
CA ILE A 287 -12.28 -5.08 5.37
C ILE A 287 -11.19 -4.75 4.35
N GLY A 288 -10.74 -5.72 3.55
CA GLY A 288 -9.65 -5.54 2.59
C GLY A 288 -10.00 -4.81 1.30
N VAL A 289 -11.22 -4.25 1.19
CA VAL A 289 -11.73 -3.69 -0.07
C VAL A 289 -11.06 -2.38 -0.45
N ASN A 290 -10.89 -2.19 -1.76
CA ASN A 290 -10.20 -1.04 -2.34
C ASN A 290 -10.84 0.29 -2.02
N VAL A 291 -12.13 0.35 -1.68
CA VAL A 291 -12.84 1.61 -1.36
C VAL A 291 -12.74 2.02 0.11
N TRP A 292 -12.27 1.13 0.98
CA TRP A 292 -12.31 1.37 2.42
C TRP A 292 -11.29 2.44 2.85
N ARG A 293 -11.80 3.55 3.37
CA ARG A 293 -11.01 4.66 3.91
C ARG A 293 -10.63 4.41 5.36
N ARG A 294 -9.36 4.61 5.68
CA ARG A 294 -8.85 4.58 7.06
C ARG A 294 -8.16 5.89 7.34
N LYS A 295 -7.93 6.15 8.62
CA LYS A 295 -7.24 7.33 9.10
C LYS A 295 -6.29 6.99 10.23
N GLY A 296 -5.29 7.82 10.38
CA GLY A 296 -4.36 7.73 11.51
C GLY A 296 -3.60 9.02 11.69
N LEU A 297 -3.11 9.23 12.90
CA LEU A 297 -2.24 10.36 13.21
C LEU A 297 -0.97 10.29 12.34
N PRO A 298 -0.54 11.40 11.74
CA PRO A 298 0.68 11.43 10.92
C PRO A 298 1.97 11.31 11.75
N VAL A 299 1.84 11.37 13.08
CA VAL A 299 2.92 11.39 14.06
C VAL A 299 2.83 10.16 14.97
N PRO A 300 3.93 9.77 15.65
CA PRO A 300 3.90 8.70 16.63
C PRO A 300 2.81 8.93 17.69
N MET A 301 1.93 7.95 17.90
CA MET A 301 1.16 7.89 19.13
C MET A 301 2.13 7.75 20.28
N ARG A 302 1.96 8.53 21.35
CA ARG A 302 2.77 8.43 22.55
C ARG A 302 1.93 7.88 23.70
N GLU A 303 2.44 6.86 24.37
CA GLU A 303 1.87 6.28 25.58
C GLU A 303 2.67 6.72 26.80
N SER A 304 1.96 6.93 27.91
CA SER A 304 2.56 7.21 29.20
C SER A 304 2.88 5.90 29.90
N ILE A 305 4.16 5.60 30.10
CA ILE A 305 4.61 4.48 30.92
C ILE A 305 5.08 5.01 32.27
N PRO A 306 4.44 4.62 33.39
CA PRO A 306 4.93 4.94 34.72
C PRO A 306 6.17 4.09 35.05
N ASP A 307 7.20 4.70 35.63
CA ASP A 307 8.33 4.02 36.24
C ASP A 307 7.97 3.46 37.63
N GLU A 308 8.90 2.73 38.23
CA GLU A 308 8.77 2.14 39.58
C GLU A 308 8.52 3.16 40.70
N ASN A 309 8.78 4.45 40.44
CA ASN A 309 8.58 5.57 41.35
C ASN A 309 7.32 6.39 41.03
N GLY A 310 6.53 5.99 40.02
CA GLY A 310 5.32 6.68 39.59
C GLY A 310 5.56 7.89 38.66
N ASN A 311 6.79 8.15 38.21
CA ASN A 311 7.04 9.17 37.18
C ASN A 311 6.67 8.61 35.81
N THR A 312 6.07 9.44 34.97
CA THR A 312 5.60 9.02 33.65
C THR A 312 6.57 9.45 32.55
N THR A 313 6.97 8.50 31.70
CA THR A 313 7.73 8.77 30.48
C THR A 313 6.82 8.54 29.27
N MET A 314 6.77 9.53 28.37
CA MET A 314 6.05 9.38 27.10
C MET A 314 6.94 8.61 26.11
N VAL A 315 6.53 7.40 25.74
CA VAL A 315 7.21 6.61 24.70
C VAL A 315 6.29 6.43 23.50
N PRO A 316 6.81 6.22 22.28
CA PRO A 316 5.98 5.81 21.16
C PRO A 316 5.17 4.54 21.50
N SER A 317 3.91 4.47 21.09
CA SER A 317 3.00 3.32 21.27
C SER A 317 3.41 2.14 20.39
N ALA A 318 3.64 0.98 21.01
CA ALA A 318 4.03 -0.26 20.32
C ALA A 318 2.91 -0.87 19.45
N ALA A 319 1.68 -0.35 19.55
CA ALA A 319 0.49 -1.06 19.11
C ALA A 319 0.21 -1.00 17.59
N ALA A 320 0.99 -0.26 16.79
CA ALA A 320 0.71 -0.12 15.36
C ALA A 320 1.94 -0.37 14.48
N PHE A 321 1.88 -1.41 13.64
CA PHE A 321 2.69 -1.42 12.41
C PHE A 321 2.32 -0.16 11.63
N SER A 322 3.28 0.76 11.54
CA SER A 322 3.08 2.02 10.85
C SER A 322 2.75 1.75 9.38
N PRO A 323 1.84 2.53 8.75
CA PRO A 323 1.55 2.38 7.34
C PRO A 323 2.84 2.52 6.51
N SER A 324 2.85 1.79 5.41
CA SER A 324 3.97 1.74 4.49
C SER A 324 3.91 2.81 3.41
N VAL A 325 4.97 2.88 2.61
CA VAL A 325 5.18 3.94 1.62
C VAL A 325 5.05 3.39 0.21
N ARG A 326 4.35 4.11 -0.65
CA ARG A 326 4.39 3.95 -2.11
C ARG A 326 4.45 5.33 -2.72
N CYS A 327 5.29 5.53 -3.72
CA CYS A 327 5.42 6.83 -4.37
C CYS A 327 4.76 6.83 -5.75
N VAL A 328 4.35 8.01 -6.18
CA VAL A 328 3.89 8.34 -7.54
C VAL A 328 4.79 9.38 -8.17
N ILE A 329 4.70 9.52 -9.49
CA ILE A 329 5.17 10.68 -10.23
C ILE A 329 3.97 11.31 -10.93
N ASN A 330 3.74 12.58 -10.62
CA ASN A 330 2.66 13.36 -11.21
C ASN A 330 3.15 14.06 -12.49
N ASN A 331 2.34 14.03 -13.56
CA ASN A 331 2.52 14.99 -14.66
C ASN A 331 1.87 16.30 -14.22
N HIS A 332 2.67 17.27 -13.80
CA HIS A 332 2.22 18.67 -13.75
C HIS A 332 2.41 19.33 -15.11
#